data_AF-A0A645EPM5-F1
#
_entry.id   AF-A0A645EPM5-F1
#
_cell.length_a   1.000
_cell.length_b   1.000
_cell.length_c   1.000
_cell.angle_alpha   90.00
_cell.angle_beta   90.00
_cell.angle_gamma   90.00
#
_symmetry.space_group_name_H-M   'P 1'
#
loop_
_entity.id
_entity.type
_entity.pdbx_description
1 polymer ?
#
loop_
_entity_poly.entity_id
_entity_poly.type
_entity_poly.pdbx_seq_one_letter_code
_entity_poly.pdbx_strand_id
1 'polypeptide(L)'
;MGFRAVVRPLMAVMNYMDMRQLIQWTFFLLVGAVTLQLYRKTHSFWIAMGFMFSISQLNPIAISACFQFSICFIIALIGMLLTLSLRFQRITEPMLFFILGTATQYFDFYTTPVLTFGLPILALLLRRQFEGQADFRFRVSLKRVLLCLAAWASAYTLMWLAKLSLTALLSGPLAFSDAFDRLSSWMAYTPGQESALSSIGNALFFTGLNLFDLVPAVLEGALIIAYLFTIARKKPPKEIWRENVIYLFVAFLPILWIIASAKPSYHHMYFQYRGLGVAMFGGILFLLNTARRETAQHVAASAPQNPLH
;
A
#
# COMPACT_ATOMS: atom_id res chain seq x y z
N MET A 1 0.98 6.51 22.41
CA MET A 1 0.99 5.61 21.24
C MET A 1 1.04 4.16 21.71
N GLY A 2 0.21 3.30 21.12
CA GLY A 2 0.01 1.89 21.54
C GLY A 2 1.26 1.02 21.43
N PHE A 3 2.18 1.37 20.53
CA PHE A 3 3.49 0.71 20.40
C PHE A 3 4.30 0.67 21.71
N ARG A 4 4.24 1.70 22.54
CA ARG A 4 4.96 1.73 23.84
C ARG A 4 4.48 0.64 24.80
N ALA A 5 3.22 0.21 24.67
CA ALA A 5 2.67 -0.88 25.47
C ALA A 5 3.27 -2.24 25.09
N VAL A 6 3.77 -2.40 23.85
CA VAL A 6 4.43 -3.64 23.39
C VAL A 6 5.93 -3.60 23.61
N VAL A 7 6.58 -2.46 23.39
CA VAL A 7 8.03 -2.34 23.52
C VAL A 7 8.50 -2.42 24.96
N ARG A 8 7.78 -1.80 25.91
CA ARG A 8 8.23 -1.79 27.32
C ARG A 8 8.35 -3.20 27.92
N PRO A 9 7.37 -4.11 27.77
CA PRO A 9 7.54 -5.50 28.17
C PRO A 9 8.68 -6.20 27.42
N LEU A 10 8.84 -5.92 26.12
CA LEU A 10 9.88 -6.53 25.30
C LEU A 10 11.28 -6.14 25.79
N MET A 11 11.48 -4.87 26.18
CA MET A 11 12.73 -4.39 26.80
C MET A 11 13.05 -5.03 28.14
N ALA A 12 12.07 -5.63 28.82
CA ALA A 12 12.33 -6.37 30.06
C ALA A 12 12.98 -7.74 29.79
N VAL A 13 12.92 -8.23 28.55
CA VAL A 13 13.38 -9.58 28.17
C VAL A 13 14.57 -9.52 27.18
N MET A 14 14.68 -8.48 26.37
CA MET A 14 15.73 -8.35 25.34
C MET A 14 16.28 -6.93 25.22
N ASN A 15 17.55 -6.81 24.80
CA ASN A 15 18.17 -5.51 24.58
C ASN A 15 17.71 -4.88 23.26
N TYR A 16 17.85 -3.55 23.14
CA TYR A 16 17.43 -2.80 21.95
C TYR A 16 18.02 -3.34 20.63
N MET A 17 19.27 -3.80 20.65
CA MET A 17 19.92 -4.34 19.45
C MET A 17 19.29 -5.66 19.01
N ASP A 18 18.98 -6.56 19.95
CA ASP A 18 18.32 -7.85 19.68
C ASP A 18 16.92 -7.63 19.09
N MET A 19 16.22 -6.65 19.66
CA MET A 19 14.92 -6.15 19.20
C MET A 19 14.95 -5.70 17.73
N ARG A 20 15.96 -4.91 17.36
CA ARG A 20 16.15 -4.44 16.00
C ARG A 20 16.47 -5.58 15.04
N GLN A 21 17.34 -6.51 15.45
CA GLN A 21 17.67 -7.69 14.64
C GLN A 21 16.43 -8.54 14.40
N LEU A 22 15.62 -8.82 15.42
CA LEU A 22 14.39 -9.60 15.32
C LEU A 22 13.43 -9.00 14.28
N ILE A 23 13.25 -7.67 14.30
CA ILE A 23 12.44 -6.98 13.30
C ILE A 23 13.04 -7.10 11.91
N GLN A 24 14.35 -6.96 11.79
CA GLN A 24 15.02 -7.07 10.50
C GLN A 24 14.82 -8.46 9.88
N TRP A 25 15.03 -9.52 10.66
CA TRP A 25 14.74 -10.89 10.23
C TRP A 25 13.27 -11.07 9.86
N THR A 26 12.36 -10.57 10.70
CA THR A 26 10.91 -10.65 10.45
C THR A 26 10.54 -9.97 9.13
N PHE A 27 11.07 -8.78 8.86
CA PHE A 27 10.83 -8.04 7.64
C PHE A 27 11.29 -8.82 6.40
N PHE A 28 12.54 -9.30 6.38
CA PHE A 28 13.07 -10.02 5.21
C PHE A 28 12.40 -11.38 5.00
N LEU A 29 12.06 -12.10 6.07
CA LEU A 29 11.28 -13.34 5.99
C LEU A 29 9.90 -13.08 5.39
N LEU A 30 9.21 -12.01 5.81
CA LEU A 30 7.91 -11.64 5.27
C LEU A 30 8.00 -11.23 3.79
N VAL A 31 9.01 -10.46 3.40
CA VAL A 31 9.26 -10.11 2.00
C VAL A 31 9.46 -11.37 1.16
N GLY A 32 10.33 -12.30 1.61
CA GLY A 32 10.55 -13.58 0.93
C GLY A 32 9.29 -14.43 0.82
N ALA A 33 8.50 -14.52 1.90
CA ALA A 33 7.24 -15.24 1.94
C ALA A 33 6.20 -14.65 0.97
N VAL A 34 6.07 -13.32 0.90
CA VAL A 34 5.17 -12.64 -0.03
C VAL A 34 5.61 -12.89 -1.47
N THR A 35 6.89 -12.73 -1.77
CA THR A 35 7.44 -12.99 -3.11
C THR A 35 7.17 -14.43 -3.55
N LEU A 36 7.39 -15.41 -2.68
CA LEU A 36 7.10 -16.81 -2.96
C LEU A 36 5.61 -17.07 -3.16
N GLN A 37 4.74 -16.48 -2.33
CA GLN A 37 3.29 -16.62 -2.50
C GLN A 37 2.79 -15.97 -3.80
N LEU A 38 3.30 -14.78 -4.15
CA LEU A 38 2.98 -14.12 -5.41
C LEU A 38 3.36 -14.99 -6.61
N TYR A 39 4.55 -15.59 -6.58
CA TYR A 39 4.98 -16.52 -7.62
C TYR A 39 4.07 -17.76 -7.68
N ARG A 40 3.77 -18.39 -6.54
CA ARG A 40 2.89 -19.57 -6.48
C ARG A 40 1.46 -19.30 -6.95
N LYS A 41 0.94 -18.09 -6.73
CA LYS A 41 -0.43 -17.72 -7.10
C LYS A 41 -0.59 -17.26 -8.54
N THR A 42 0.45 -16.65 -9.12
CA THR A 42 0.38 -16.10 -10.46
C THR A 42 1.13 -16.92 -11.51
N HIS A 43 1.95 -17.88 -11.07
CA HIS A 43 2.95 -18.59 -11.89
C HIS A 43 3.85 -17.63 -12.69
N SER A 44 3.96 -16.38 -12.24
CA SER A 44 4.68 -15.32 -12.93
C SER A 44 5.95 -14.94 -12.19
N PHE A 45 7.10 -15.26 -12.79
CA PHE A 45 8.38 -14.73 -12.33
C PHE A 45 8.39 -13.19 -12.32
N TRP A 46 7.87 -12.55 -13.38
CA TRP A 46 7.90 -11.09 -13.54
C TRP A 46 7.11 -10.31 -12.48
N ILE A 47 5.94 -10.79 -12.08
CA ILE A 47 5.15 -10.16 -11.01
C ILE A 47 5.87 -10.25 -9.66
N ALA A 48 6.46 -11.40 -9.33
CA ALA A 48 7.24 -11.56 -8.11
C ALA A 48 8.49 -10.65 -8.09
N MET A 49 9.20 -10.55 -9.23
CA MET A 49 10.32 -9.62 -9.37
C MET A 49 9.89 -8.15 -9.36
N GLY A 50 8.73 -7.83 -9.90
CA GLY A 50 8.15 -6.47 -9.85
C GLY A 50 7.88 -6.01 -8.42
N PHE A 51 7.42 -6.92 -7.56
CA PHE A 51 7.27 -6.67 -6.13
C PHE A 51 8.64 -6.45 -5.45
N MET A 52 9.60 -7.36 -5.66
CA MET A 52 10.96 -7.22 -5.12
C MET A 52 11.62 -5.91 -5.53
N PHE A 53 11.48 -5.55 -6.81
CA PHE A 53 11.95 -4.28 -7.35
C PHE A 53 11.31 -3.11 -6.61
N SER A 54 9.98 -3.12 -6.44
CA SER A 54 9.24 -2.07 -5.74
C SER A 54 9.72 -1.90 -4.29
N ILE A 55 9.96 -3.00 -3.56
CA ILE A 55 10.47 -2.93 -2.18
C ILE A 55 11.92 -2.44 -2.13
N SER A 56 12.76 -2.81 -3.10
CA SER A 56 14.17 -2.41 -3.12
C SER A 56 14.37 -0.90 -3.22
N GLN A 57 13.46 -0.18 -3.90
CA GLN A 57 13.54 1.28 -4.05
C GLN A 57 13.16 2.05 -2.78
N LEU A 58 12.60 1.38 -1.77
CA LEU A 58 12.13 2.04 -0.53
C LEU A 58 13.19 2.05 0.57
N ASN A 59 14.44 1.70 0.23
CA ASN A 59 15.55 1.49 1.15
C ASN A 59 15.19 0.45 2.24
N PRO A 60 15.14 -0.85 1.89
CA PRO A 60 14.72 -1.92 2.80
C PRO A 60 15.64 -2.06 4.02
N ILE A 61 16.91 -1.65 3.91
CA ILE A 61 17.85 -1.62 5.03
C ILE A 61 17.40 -0.60 6.07
N ALA A 62 17.07 0.63 5.65
CA ALA A 62 16.54 1.64 6.56
C ALA A 62 15.20 1.23 7.15
N ILE A 63 14.30 0.64 6.34
CA ILE A 63 12.98 0.17 6.80
C ILE A 63 13.12 -0.87 7.89
N SER A 64 13.97 -1.88 7.69
CA SER A 64 14.14 -3.00 8.61
C SER A 64 14.96 -2.64 9.86
N ALA A 65 15.71 -1.54 9.82
CA ALA A 65 16.54 -1.06 10.92
C ALA A 65 15.77 -0.24 11.98
N CYS A 66 14.60 0.29 11.64
CA CYS A 66 13.89 1.23 12.51
C CYS A 66 12.45 0.77 12.77
N PHE A 67 12.12 0.56 14.05
CA PHE A 67 10.78 0.20 14.50
C PHE A 67 9.67 1.06 13.90
N GLN A 68 9.89 2.38 13.85
CA GLN A 68 8.90 3.32 13.32
C GLN A 68 8.58 3.07 11.84
N PHE A 69 9.55 2.59 11.05
CA PHE A 69 9.34 2.29 9.63
C PHE A 69 8.84 0.86 9.42
N SER A 70 9.36 -0.10 10.18
CA SER A 70 9.09 -1.52 9.93
C SER A 70 7.63 -1.91 10.18
N ILE A 71 6.94 -1.26 11.12
CA ILE A 71 5.58 -1.65 11.53
C ILE A 71 4.58 -1.61 10.38
N CYS A 72 4.50 -0.50 9.64
CA CYS A 72 3.57 -0.37 8.52
C CYS A 72 3.89 -1.40 7.43
N PHE A 73 5.17 -1.67 7.19
CA PHE A 73 5.58 -2.71 6.26
C PHE A 73 5.22 -4.11 6.75
N ILE A 74 5.46 -4.44 8.03
CA ILE A 74 5.09 -5.74 8.60
C ILE A 74 3.58 -5.96 8.50
N ILE A 75 2.77 -4.96 8.89
CA ILE A 75 1.30 -5.02 8.77
C ILE A 75 0.89 -5.23 7.31
N ALA A 76 1.49 -4.50 6.38
CA ALA A 76 1.17 -4.64 4.96
C ALA A 76 1.59 -5.99 4.39
N LEU A 77 2.78 -6.50 4.71
CA LEU A 77 3.27 -7.79 4.23
C LEU A 77 2.42 -8.94 4.81
N ILE A 78 2.07 -8.88 6.09
CA ILE A 78 1.12 -9.82 6.70
C ILE A 78 -0.24 -9.71 5.98
N GLY A 79 -0.72 -8.49 5.74
CA GLY A 79 -1.94 -8.25 4.98
C GLY A 79 -1.91 -8.87 3.58
N MET A 80 -0.80 -8.76 2.85
CA MET A 80 -0.60 -9.41 1.55
C MET A 80 -0.61 -10.93 1.67
N LEU A 81 0.10 -11.51 2.65
CA LEU A 81 0.08 -12.96 2.87
C LEU A 81 -1.32 -13.44 3.18
N LEU A 82 -2.08 -12.72 4.00
CA LEU A 82 -3.46 -13.03 4.32
C LEU A 82 -4.36 -12.91 3.08
N THR A 83 -4.24 -11.85 2.27
CA THR A 83 -5.04 -11.73 1.04
C THR A 83 -4.69 -12.77 -0.01
N LEU A 84 -3.43 -13.19 -0.12
CA LEU A 84 -3.02 -14.25 -1.03
C LEU A 84 -3.44 -15.64 -0.52
N SER A 85 -3.38 -15.88 0.79
CA SER A 85 -3.72 -17.17 1.41
C SER A 85 -5.20 -17.32 1.77
N LEU A 86 -5.98 -16.24 1.75
CA LEU A 86 -7.37 -16.17 2.21
C LEU A 86 -8.26 -17.25 1.55
N ARG A 87 -8.30 -18.42 2.16
CA ARG A 87 -9.37 -19.42 2.06
C ARG A 87 -10.20 -19.45 3.35
N PHE A 88 -10.07 -18.42 4.20
CA PHE A 88 -10.79 -18.34 5.45
C PHE A 88 -12.29 -18.18 5.16
N GLN A 89 -13.03 -19.27 5.25
CA GLN A 89 -14.49 -19.28 5.04
C GLN A 89 -15.24 -18.31 5.97
N ARG A 90 -14.60 -17.83 7.04
CA ARG A 90 -15.20 -16.96 8.07
C ARG A 90 -14.81 -15.48 7.99
N ILE A 91 -13.72 -15.12 7.31
CA ILE A 91 -13.25 -13.72 7.26
C ILE A 91 -13.48 -13.16 5.86
N THR A 92 -14.34 -12.16 5.77
CA THR A 92 -14.58 -11.43 4.52
C THR A 92 -13.43 -10.46 4.24
N GLU A 93 -13.23 -10.11 2.97
CA GLU A 93 -12.16 -9.15 2.60
C GLU A 93 -12.31 -7.80 3.33
N PRO A 94 -13.50 -7.16 3.42
CA PRO A 94 -13.65 -5.91 4.18
C PRO A 94 -13.32 -6.08 5.67
N MET A 95 -13.63 -7.24 6.27
CA MET A 95 -13.27 -7.53 7.67
C MET A 95 -11.75 -7.60 7.86
N LEU A 96 -11.02 -8.22 6.92
CA LEU A 96 -9.56 -8.19 6.96
C LEU A 96 -9.04 -6.75 6.87
N PHE A 97 -9.56 -5.95 5.95
CA PHE A 97 -9.14 -4.55 5.80
C PHE A 97 -9.51 -3.68 7.01
N PHE A 98 -10.61 -4.00 7.69
CA PHE A 98 -10.95 -3.40 8.98
C PHE A 98 -9.87 -3.71 10.03
N ILE A 99 -9.48 -4.99 10.19
CA ILE A 99 -8.41 -5.40 11.11
C ILE A 99 -7.09 -4.69 10.79
N LEU A 100 -6.73 -4.64 9.50
CA LEU A 100 -5.52 -3.93 9.05
C LEU A 100 -5.59 -2.44 9.38
N GLY A 101 -6.73 -1.77 9.17
CA GLY A 101 -6.92 -0.36 9.51
C GLY A 101 -6.81 -0.09 11.01
N THR A 102 -7.43 -0.95 11.83
CA THR A 102 -7.30 -0.90 13.30
C THR A 102 -5.85 -1.07 13.74
N ALA A 103 -5.15 -2.10 13.24
CA ALA A 103 -3.76 -2.37 13.57
C ALA A 103 -2.85 -1.21 13.15
N THR A 104 -3.08 -0.66 11.95
CA THR A 104 -2.33 0.47 11.42
C THR A 104 -2.48 1.67 12.32
N GLN A 105 -3.71 2.10 12.64
CA GLN A 105 -3.89 3.23 13.54
C GLN A 105 -3.34 2.96 14.95
N TYR A 106 -3.39 1.70 15.42
CA TYR A 106 -2.90 1.37 16.74
C TYR A 106 -1.38 1.55 16.88
N PHE A 107 -0.63 1.04 15.90
CA PHE A 107 0.83 0.98 15.93
C PHE A 107 1.54 2.10 15.16
N ASP A 108 0.94 2.64 14.10
CA ASP A 108 1.58 3.64 13.25
C ASP A 108 1.71 5.00 13.95
N PHE A 109 2.78 5.70 13.59
CA PHE A 109 3.10 7.05 14.03
C PHE A 109 2.82 8.07 12.92
N TYR A 110 1.80 7.82 12.10
CA TYR A 110 1.52 8.60 10.90
C TYR A 110 2.69 8.58 9.90
N THR A 111 3.26 7.39 9.64
CA THR A 111 4.44 7.26 8.79
C THR A 111 4.08 7.03 7.34
N THR A 112 3.40 5.92 7.03
CA THR A 112 2.97 5.52 5.68
C THR A 112 1.75 4.58 5.74
N PRO A 113 0.63 4.98 6.37
CA PRO A 113 -0.49 4.09 6.62
C PRO A 113 -1.13 3.56 5.32
N VAL A 114 -1.07 4.31 4.22
CA VAL A 114 -1.55 3.88 2.89
C VAL A 114 -0.95 2.55 2.45
N LEU A 115 0.30 2.26 2.84
CA LEU A 115 1.00 1.04 2.46
C LEU A 115 0.28 -0.22 2.99
N THR A 116 -0.31 -0.12 4.17
CA THR A 116 -1.07 -1.20 4.83
C THR A 116 -2.40 -1.53 4.16
N PHE A 117 -2.92 -0.63 3.32
CA PHE A 117 -4.08 -0.86 2.48
C PHE A 117 -3.65 -1.23 1.04
N GLY A 118 -2.79 -0.41 0.46
CA GLY A 118 -2.42 -0.45 -0.95
C GLY A 118 -1.75 -1.75 -1.38
N LEU A 119 -0.77 -2.26 -0.63
CA LEU A 119 -0.11 -3.51 -1.00
C LEU A 119 -1.05 -4.73 -0.85
N PRO A 120 -1.79 -4.90 0.28
CA PRO A 120 -2.75 -6.00 0.40
C PRO A 120 -3.86 -5.99 -0.65
N ILE A 121 -4.39 -4.82 -1.02
CA ILE A 121 -5.46 -4.74 -2.03
C ILE A 121 -4.95 -5.06 -3.43
N LEU A 122 -3.72 -4.67 -3.78
CA LEU A 122 -3.07 -5.09 -5.03
C LEU A 122 -2.91 -6.60 -5.08
N ALA A 123 -2.45 -7.21 -3.98
CA ALA A 123 -2.30 -8.66 -3.87
C ALA A 123 -3.65 -9.40 -3.97
N LEU A 124 -4.72 -8.83 -3.39
CA LEU A 124 -6.07 -9.37 -3.51
C LEU A 124 -6.59 -9.33 -4.96
N LEU A 125 -6.44 -8.17 -5.63
CA LEU A 125 -6.85 -7.99 -7.03
C LEU A 125 -6.12 -8.99 -7.93
N LEU A 126 -4.81 -9.12 -7.73
CA LEU A 126 -3.96 -10.04 -8.46
C LEU A 126 -4.40 -11.50 -8.26
N ARG A 127 -4.64 -11.92 -7.03
CA ARG A 127 -5.15 -13.26 -6.74
C ARG A 127 -6.45 -13.53 -7.49
N ARG A 128 -7.41 -12.60 -7.44
CA ARG A 128 -8.72 -12.77 -8.10
C ARG A 128 -8.61 -12.85 -9.61
N GLN A 129 -7.71 -12.06 -10.21
CA GLN A 129 -7.42 -12.12 -11.64
C GLN A 129 -6.88 -13.49 -12.05
N PHE A 130 -5.94 -14.04 -11.29
CA PHE A 130 -5.26 -15.30 -11.63
C PHE A 130 -6.02 -16.57 -11.21
N GLU A 131 -6.87 -16.51 -10.18
CA GLU A 131 -7.78 -17.59 -9.80
C GLU A 131 -9.02 -17.67 -10.70
N GLY A 132 -9.07 -16.91 -11.80
CA GLY A 132 -10.11 -17.00 -12.82
C GLY A 132 -11.51 -16.68 -12.30
N GLN A 133 -11.62 -15.84 -11.26
CA GLN A 133 -12.94 -15.49 -10.73
C GLN A 133 -13.72 -14.75 -11.81
N ALA A 134 -14.88 -15.31 -12.20
CA ALA A 134 -15.70 -14.89 -13.35
C ALA A 134 -16.07 -13.39 -13.39
N ASP A 135 -15.88 -12.67 -12.28
CA ASP A 135 -16.23 -11.27 -12.09
C ASP A 135 -15.01 -10.33 -11.94
N PHE A 136 -13.84 -10.63 -12.50
CA PHE A 136 -12.74 -9.65 -12.59
C PHE A 136 -13.04 -8.56 -13.63
N ARG A 137 -14.13 -7.83 -13.44
CA ARG A 137 -14.54 -6.66 -14.24
C ARG A 137 -14.20 -5.40 -13.47
N PHE A 138 -13.79 -4.35 -14.18
CA PHE A 138 -13.44 -3.06 -13.56
C PHE A 138 -14.46 -2.58 -12.52
N ARG A 139 -15.77 -2.61 -12.83
CA ARG A 139 -16.83 -2.15 -11.90
C ARG A 139 -16.88 -2.97 -10.61
N VAL A 140 -16.72 -4.30 -10.71
CA VAL A 140 -16.75 -5.20 -9.55
C VAL A 140 -15.50 -5.01 -8.71
N SER A 141 -14.33 -4.96 -9.35
CA SER A 141 -13.05 -4.69 -8.70
C SER A 141 -13.04 -3.32 -8.03
N LEU A 142 -13.55 -2.28 -8.68
CA LEU A 142 -13.67 -0.93 -8.12
C LEU A 142 -14.58 -0.90 -6.89
N LYS A 143 -15.80 -1.47 -6.98
CA LYS A 143 -16.71 -1.56 -5.83
C LYS A 143 -16.03 -2.24 -4.64
N ARG A 144 -15.28 -3.32 -4.90
CA ARG A 144 -14.57 -4.08 -3.87
C ARG A 144 -13.43 -3.28 -3.25
N VAL A 145 -12.63 -2.59 -4.06
CA VAL A 145 -11.57 -1.68 -3.58
C VAL A 145 -12.19 -0.59 -2.69
N LEU A 146 -13.30 0.03 -3.12
CA LEU A 146 -13.98 1.07 -2.34
C LEU A 146 -14.56 0.54 -1.02
N LEU A 147 -15.17 -0.65 -1.02
CA LEU A 147 -15.67 -1.28 0.20
C LEU A 147 -14.54 -1.60 1.19
N CYS A 148 -13.43 -2.16 0.69
CA CYS A 148 -12.26 -2.45 1.51
C CYS A 148 -11.61 -1.17 2.02
N LEU A 149 -11.54 -0.13 1.20
CA LEU A 149 -11.00 1.18 1.57
C LEU A 149 -11.86 1.83 2.65
N ALA A 150 -13.19 1.78 2.50
CA ALA A 150 -14.12 2.28 3.52
C ALA A 150 -14.00 1.51 4.84
N ALA A 151 -13.88 0.18 4.79
CA ALA A 151 -13.64 -0.64 5.97
C ALA A 151 -12.31 -0.31 6.66
N TRP A 152 -11.22 -0.17 5.89
CA TRP A 152 -9.91 0.21 6.42
C TRP A 152 -9.94 1.62 7.03
N ALA A 153 -10.51 2.59 6.31
CA ALA A 153 -10.57 3.99 6.74
C ALA A 153 -11.47 4.17 7.97
N SER A 154 -12.64 3.53 8.01
CA SER A 154 -13.51 3.56 9.19
C SER A 154 -12.83 2.92 10.41
N ALA A 155 -12.15 1.79 10.25
CA ALA A 155 -11.40 1.15 11.32
C ALA A 155 -10.26 2.02 11.86
N TYR A 156 -9.54 2.67 10.94
CA TYR A 156 -8.46 3.60 11.26
C TYR A 156 -8.99 4.81 12.04
N THR A 157 -10.12 5.40 11.63
CA THR A 157 -10.74 6.53 12.33
C THR A 157 -11.34 6.12 13.67
N LEU A 158 -12.05 4.98 13.74
CA LEU A 158 -12.65 4.50 14.98
C LEU A 158 -11.60 4.19 16.05
N MET A 159 -10.47 3.57 15.68
CA MET A 159 -9.37 3.32 16.60
C MET A 159 -8.75 4.63 17.11
N TRP A 160 -8.66 5.66 16.27
CA TRP A 160 -8.18 6.97 16.70
C TRP A 160 -9.14 7.62 17.70
N LEU A 161 -10.44 7.64 17.38
CA LEU A 161 -11.47 8.13 18.28
C LEU A 161 -11.47 7.38 19.60
N ALA A 162 -11.35 6.04 19.59
CA ALA A 162 -11.26 5.23 20.81
C ALA A 162 -10.06 5.62 21.68
N LYS A 163 -8.89 5.90 21.08
CA LYS A 163 -7.71 6.40 21.82
C LYS A 163 -7.95 7.79 22.41
N LEU A 164 -8.61 8.68 21.67
CA LEU A 164 -8.96 10.00 22.16
C LEU A 164 -9.96 9.92 23.32
N SER A 165 -11.00 9.10 23.20
CA SER A 165 -11.97 8.87 24.27
C SER A 165 -11.32 8.32 25.53
N LEU A 166 -10.39 7.36 25.40
CA LEU A 166 -9.64 6.84 26.54
C LEU A 166 -8.74 7.92 27.18
N THR A 167 -8.12 8.77 26.36
CA THR A 167 -7.30 9.89 26.86
C THR A 167 -8.15 10.92 27.60
N ALA A 168 -9.33 11.27 27.06
CA ALA A 168 -10.25 12.19 27.70
C ALA A 168 -10.81 11.65 29.02
N LEU A 169 -11.06 10.34 29.10
CA LEU A 169 -11.49 9.69 30.35
C LEU A 169 -10.43 9.78 31.45
N LEU A 170 -9.14 9.67 31.08
CA LEU A 170 -8.03 9.64 32.05
C LEU A 170 -7.48 11.03 32.40
N SER A 171 -7.47 11.96 31.44
CA SER A 171 -6.83 13.28 31.57
C SER A 171 -7.82 14.45 31.67
N GLY A 172 -9.12 14.21 31.49
CA GLY A 172 -10.18 15.23 31.55
C GLY A 172 -10.74 15.64 30.17
N PRO A 173 -11.92 16.31 30.16
CA PRO A 173 -12.70 16.55 28.94
C PRO A 173 -12.04 17.49 27.91
N LEU A 174 -11.14 18.38 28.34
CA LEU A 174 -10.39 19.27 27.44
C LEU A 174 -9.42 18.52 26.51
N ALA A 175 -9.07 17.27 26.83
CA ALA A 175 -8.21 16.47 25.98
C ALA A 175 -8.81 16.20 24.59
N PHE A 176 -10.14 16.23 24.45
CA PHE A 176 -10.80 16.04 23.15
C PHE A 176 -10.69 17.28 22.27
N SER A 177 -10.97 18.47 22.80
CA SER A 177 -10.81 19.74 22.07
C SER A 177 -9.35 19.97 21.67
N ASP A 178 -8.43 19.75 22.62
CA ASP A 178 -7.00 19.94 22.38
C ASP A 178 -6.46 19.02 21.27
N ALA A 179 -6.99 17.80 21.16
CA ALA A 179 -6.59 16.87 20.11
C ALA A 179 -7.07 17.31 18.72
N PHE A 180 -8.29 17.83 18.61
CA PHE A 180 -8.83 18.35 17.36
C PHE A 180 -8.13 19.66 16.95
N ASP A 181 -7.81 20.54 17.89
CA ASP A 181 -7.06 21.78 17.62
C ASP A 181 -5.62 21.50 17.16
N ARG A 182 -4.97 20.47 17.74
CA ARG A 182 -3.66 20.00 17.27
C ARG A 182 -3.74 19.36 15.89
N LEU A 183 -4.78 18.56 15.61
CA LEU A 183 -4.95 17.96 14.28
C LEU A 183 -5.24 19.04 13.23
N SER A 184 -6.13 19.99 13.53
CA SER A 184 -6.50 21.06 12.61
C SER A 184 -5.32 21.96 12.32
N SER A 185 -4.54 22.37 13.32
CA SER A 185 -3.31 23.15 13.12
C SER A 185 -2.21 22.40 12.35
N TRP A 186 -2.16 21.06 12.48
CA TRP A 186 -1.21 20.22 11.74
C TRP A 186 -1.63 19.97 10.29
N MET A 187 -2.94 19.94 10.01
CA MET A 187 -3.50 19.71 8.67
C MET A 187 -3.77 21.01 7.90
N ALA A 188 -4.02 22.13 8.60
CA ALA A 188 -4.34 23.41 8.00
C ALA A 188 -3.09 24.04 7.39
N TYR A 189 -3.21 24.37 6.10
CA TYR A 189 -2.30 25.29 5.44
C TYR A 189 -2.75 26.72 5.78
N THR A 190 -1.87 27.51 6.38
CA THR A 190 -2.17 28.91 6.73
C THR A 190 -1.35 29.84 5.82
N PRO A 191 -1.95 30.41 4.76
CA PRO A 191 -1.25 31.31 3.85
C PRO A 191 -0.66 32.49 4.61
N GLY A 192 0.65 32.73 4.49
CA GLY A 192 1.34 33.87 5.10
C GLY A 192 2.13 33.57 6.38
N GLN A 193 1.85 32.45 7.07
CA GLN A 193 2.70 31.95 8.17
C GLN A 193 3.59 30.77 7.76
N GLU A 194 3.17 30.02 6.75
CA GLU A 194 3.96 28.92 6.21
C GLU A 194 4.79 29.36 5.01
N SER A 195 6.04 28.90 4.94
CA SER A 195 6.88 29.10 3.77
C SER A 195 6.19 28.50 2.53
N ALA A 196 6.33 29.13 1.36
CA ALA A 196 5.89 28.58 0.07
C ALA A 196 6.37 27.13 -0.20
N LEU A 197 7.32 26.65 0.61
CA LEU A 197 7.89 25.31 0.61
C LEU A 197 6.92 24.19 1.07
N SER A 198 5.88 24.46 1.87
CA SER A 198 4.90 23.42 2.32
C SER A 198 3.69 23.23 1.38
N SER A 199 3.72 23.84 0.19
CA SER A 199 2.65 23.69 -0.82
C SER A 199 2.50 22.25 -1.31
N ILE A 200 1.31 21.90 -1.82
CA ILE A 200 1.01 20.56 -2.40
C ILE A 200 2.05 20.18 -3.47
N GLY A 201 2.43 21.14 -4.33
CA GLY A 201 3.43 20.91 -5.38
C GLY A 201 4.79 20.52 -4.81
N ASN A 202 5.25 21.23 -3.78
CA ASN A 202 6.52 20.92 -3.11
C ASN A 202 6.45 19.62 -2.31
N ALA A 203 5.34 19.35 -1.62
CA ALA A 203 5.14 18.07 -0.94
C ALA A 203 5.25 16.89 -1.93
N LEU A 204 4.62 16.98 -3.10
CA LEU A 204 4.74 15.97 -4.15
C LEU A 204 6.15 15.88 -4.71
N PHE A 205 6.77 17.02 -5.04
CA PHE A 205 8.10 17.07 -5.63
C PHE A 205 9.17 16.52 -4.69
N PHE A 206 9.28 17.05 -3.46
CA PHE A 206 10.31 16.64 -2.52
C PHE A 206 10.07 15.22 -1.98
N THR A 207 8.82 14.81 -1.75
CA THR A 207 8.52 13.41 -1.39
C THR A 207 8.87 12.47 -2.54
N GLY A 208 8.56 12.86 -3.79
CA GLY A 208 8.91 12.08 -4.98
C GLY A 208 10.42 11.99 -5.24
N LEU A 209 11.17 13.08 -5.02
CA LEU A 209 12.63 13.09 -5.17
C LEU A 209 13.33 12.08 -4.26
N ASN A 210 12.77 11.78 -3.09
CA ASN A 210 13.31 10.77 -2.19
C ASN A 210 13.16 9.33 -2.72
N LEU A 211 12.37 9.12 -3.78
CA LEU A 211 12.33 7.87 -4.53
C LEU A 211 13.54 7.72 -5.47
N PHE A 212 14.12 8.85 -5.88
CA PHE A 212 15.12 8.95 -6.94
C PHE A 212 16.52 9.17 -6.36
N ASP A 213 17.11 8.12 -5.79
CA ASP A 213 18.57 8.00 -5.90
C ASP A 213 18.91 7.73 -7.40
N LEU A 214 20.08 8.17 -7.85
CA LEU A 214 20.45 8.18 -9.29
C LEU A 214 20.26 6.80 -9.96
N VAL A 215 20.56 5.71 -9.24
CA VAL A 215 20.49 4.34 -9.77
C VAL A 215 19.03 3.83 -9.85
N PRO A 216 18.21 3.89 -8.79
CA PRO A 216 16.75 3.67 -8.83
C PRO A 216 16.03 4.39 -9.97
N ALA A 217 16.33 5.68 -10.16
CA ALA A 217 15.68 6.53 -11.15
C ALA A 217 15.92 6.05 -12.59
N VAL A 218 17.14 5.65 -12.90
CA VAL A 218 17.52 5.13 -14.23
C VAL A 218 16.79 3.82 -14.52
N LEU A 219 16.70 2.92 -13.53
CA LEU A 219 16.01 1.64 -13.70
C LEU A 219 14.50 1.81 -13.89
N GLU A 220 13.87 2.72 -13.15
CA GLU A 220 12.45 3.05 -13.33
C GLU A 220 12.18 3.67 -14.71
N GLY A 221 13.02 4.62 -15.14
CA GLY A 221 12.94 5.21 -16.47
C GLY A 221 13.06 4.14 -17.56
N ALA A 222 14.02 3.22 -17.42
CA ALA A 222 14.20 2.10 -18.35
C ALA A 222 12.97 1.17 -18.39
N LEU A 223 12.35 0.85 -17.24
CA LEU A 223 11.14 0.03 -17.18
C LEU A 223 9.94 0.72 -17.85
N ILE A 224 9.77 2.03 -17.64
CA ILE A 224 8.72 2.83 -18.30
C ILE A 224 8.93 2.83 -19.81
N ILE A 225 10.17 3.07 -20.27
CA ILE A 225 10.51 3.07 -21.71
C ILE A 225 10.26 1.68 -22.32
N ALA A 226 10.73 0.61 -21.68
CA ALA A 226 10.50 -0.76 -22.12
C ALA A 226 9.00 -1.10 -22.21
N TYR A 227 8.20 -0.57 -21.28
CA TYR A 227 6.75 -0.71 -21.31
C TYR A 227 6.09 0.07 -22.46
N LEU A 228 6.43 1.34 -22.65
CA LEU A 228 5.92 2.16 -23.75
C LEU A 228 6.22 1.50 -25.10
N PHE A 229 7.43 0.97 -25.25
CA PHE A 229 7.83 0.19 -26.41
C PHE A 229 6.97 -1.07 -26.60
N THR A 230 6.68 -1.78 -25.51
CA THR A 230 5.85 -2.99 -25.52
C THR A 230 4.40 -2.69 -25.91
N ILE A 231 3.80 -1.62 -25.39
CA ILE A 231 2.46 -1.16 -25.82
C ILE A 231 2.47 -0.79 -27.30
N ALA A 232 3.44 0.03 -27.72
CA ALA A 232 3.52 0.52 -29.10
C ALA A 232 3.61 -0.64 -30.10
N ARG A 233 4.33 -1.71 -29.74
CA ARG A 233 4.43 -2.93 -30.55
C ARG A 233 3.20 -3.83 -30.46
N LYS A 234 2.67 -4.07 -29.27
CA LYS A 234 1.64 -5.11 -29.05
C LYS A 234 0.20 -4.61 -29.22
N LYS A 235 -0.06 -3.31 -29.12
CA LYS A 235 -1.38 -2.66 -29.22
C LYS A 235 -2.49 -3.46 -28.51
N PRO A 236 -2.45 -3.56 -27.17
CA PRO A 236 -3.40 -4.39 -26.43
C PRO A 236 -4.86 -3.95 -26.69
N PRO A 237 -5.81 -4.88 -26.81
CA PRO A 237 -7.24 -4.58 -26.90
C PRO A 237 -7.72 -3.67 -25.76
N LYS A 238 -8.71 -2.82 -26.04
CA LYS A 238 -9.27 -1.87 -25.06
C LYS A 238 -9.81 -2.54 -23.80
N GLU A 239 -10.27 -3.78 -23.92
CA GLU A 239 -10.82 -4.60 -22.84
C GLU A 239 -9.73 -4.92 -21.80
N ILE A 240 -8.53 -5.29 -22.26
CA ILE A 240 -7.38 -5.58 -21.38
C ILE A 240 -6.97 -4.33 -20.62
N TRP A 241 -6.95 -3.17 -21.28
CA TRP A 241 -6.69 -1.89 -20.61
C TRP A 241 -7.72 -1.58 -19.54
N ARG A 242 -9.01 -1.73 -19.88
CA ARG A 242 -10.13 -1.43 -18.98
C ARG A 242 -10.12 -2.31 -17.73
N GLU A 243 -9.74 -3.58 -17.86
CA GLU A 243 -9.71 -4.50 -16.71
C GLU A 243 -8.52 -4.23 -15.78
N ASN A 244 -7.37 -3.83 -16.33
CA ASN A 244 -6.16 -3.60 -15.54
C ASN A 244 -6.04 -2.18 -14.98
N VAL A 245 -6.82 -1.20 -15.47
CA VAL A 245 -6.79 0.19 -14.97
C VAL A 245 -7.06 0.30 -13.46
N ILE A 246 -7.68 -0.72 -12.85
CA ILE A 246 -7.87 -0.78 -11.40
C ILE A 246 -6.53 -0.76 -10.63
N TYR A 247 -5.46 -1.32 -11.19
CA TYR A 247 -4.13 -1.27 -10.59
C TYR A 247 -3.59 0.16 -10.56
N LEU A 248 -3.86 0.97 -11.60
CA LEU A 248 -3.51 2.39 -11.61
C LEU A 248 -4.33 3.20 -10.61
N PHE A 249 -5.62 2.87 -10.45
CA PHE A 249 -6.46 3.50 -9.43
C PHE A 249 -5.86 3.32 -8.03
N VAL A 250 -5.43 2.10 -7.70
CA VAL A 250 -4.76 1.83 -6.42
C VAL A 250 -3.38 2.50 -6.34
N ALA A 251 -2.63 2.51 -7.44
CA ALA A 251 -1.33 3.19 -7.53
C ALA A 251 -1.43 4.70 -7.27
N PHE A 252 -2.60 5.31 -7.49
CA PHE A 252 -2.84 6.73 -7.25
C PHE A 252 -3.13 7.08 -5.78
N LEU A 253 -3.50 6.11 -4.94
CA LEU A 253 -3.82 6.33 -3.52
C LEU A 253 -2.70 7.02 -2.70
N PRO A 254 -1.41 6.64 -2.81
CA PRO A 254 -0.36 7.35 -2.08
C PRO A 254 -0.22 8.82 -2.52
N ILE A 255 -0.56 9.15 -3.77
CA ILE A 255 -0.56 10.54 -4.25
C ILE A 255 -1.70 11.32 -3.60
N LEU A 256 -2.91 10.74 -3.57
CA LEU A 256 -4.05 11.33 -2.86
C LEU A 256 -3.76 11.56 -1.38
N TRP A 257 -3.06 10.63 -0.75
CA TRP A 257 -2.61 10.80 0.63
C TRP A 257 -1.64 11.98 0.77
N ILE A 258 -0.61 12.08 -0.07
CA ILE A 258 0.33 13.22 -0.03
C ILE A 258 -0.40 14.54 -0.23
N ILE A 259 -1.40 14.60 -1.11
CA ILE A 259 -2.23 15.80 -1.31
C ILE A 259 -3.03 16.12 -0.05
N ALA A 260 -3.71 15.13 0.53
CA ALA A 260 -4.52 15.30 1.73
C ALA A 260 -3.69 15.65 2.98
N SER A 261 -2.42 15.25 3.01
CA SER A 261 -1.48 15.46 4.10
C SER A 261 -0.25 16.28 3.69
N ALA A 262 -0.42 17.28 2.81
CA ALA A 262 0.70 17.96 2.16
C ALA A 262 1.76 18.52 3.12
N LYS A 263 1.34 19.27 4.14
CA LYS A 263 2.23 19.82 5.18
C LYS A 263 2.98 18.71 5.96
N PRO A 264 2.29 17.73 6.56
CA PRO A 264 2.96 16.58 7.18
C PRO A 264 3.89 15.82 6.22
N SER A 265 3.47 15.65 4.97
CA SER A 265 4.24 14.95 3.93
C SER A 265 5.52 15.66 3.57
N TYR A 266 5.49 16.98 3.49
CA TYR A 266 6.68 17.80 3.27
C TYR A 266 7.67 17.68 4.44
N HIS A 267 7.22 17.89 5.68
CA HIS A 267 8.09 17.81 6.86
C HIS A 267 8.66 16.41 7.12
N HIS A 268 7.93 15.37 6.70
CA HIS A 268 8.32 13.98 6.86
C HIS A 268 8.53 13.27 5.52
N MET A 269 9.06 13.98 4.52
CA MET A 269 9.28 13.46 3.16
C MET A 269 10.09 12.17 3.16
N TYR A 270 11.10 12.07 4.02
CA TYR A 270 11.95 10.89 4.20
C TYR A 270 11.20 9.67 4.75
N PHE A 271 9.98 9.82 5.26
CA PHE A 271 9.12 8.71 5.68
C PHE A 271 8.05 8.45 4.63
N GLN A 272 7.41 9.51 4.15
CA GLN A 272 6.18 9.47 3.36
C GLN A 272 6.40 8.95 1.94
N TYR A 273 7.61 9.11 1.37
CA TYR A 273 7.93 8.59 0.05
C TYR A 273 7.80 7.06 -0.03
N ARG A 274 7.93 6.35 1.10
CA ARG A 274 7.79 4.89 1.11
C ARG A 274 6.38 4.44 0.74
N GLY A 275 5.37 5.28 0.93
CA GLY A 275 4.02 5.03 0.45
C GLY A 275 3.94 4.89 -1.07
N LEU A 276 4.86 5.53 -1.82
CA LEU A 276 4.96 5.41 -3.27
C LEU A 276 5.32 3.99 -3.73
N GLY A 277 5.78 3.10 -2.85
CA GLY A 277 5.91 1.67 -3.15
C GLY A 277 4.62 1.02 -3.66
N VAL A 278 3.45 1.52 -3.21
CA VAL A 278 2.14 1.12 -3.74
C VAL A 278 1.97 1.58 -5.18
N ALA A 279 2.40 2.81 -5.49
CA ALA A 279 2.35 3.36 -6.85
C ALA A 279 3.23 2.56 -7.81
N MET A 280 4.45 2.24 -7.37
CA MET A 280 5.40 1.45 -8.15
C MET A 280 4.88 0.05 -8.43
N PHE A 281 4.45 -0.67 -7.38
CA PHE A 281 3.97 -2.03 -7.57
C PHE A 281 2.67 -2.07 -8.38
N GLY A 282 1.72 -1.17 -8.11
CA GLY A 282 0.48 -1.05 -8.88
C GLY A 282 0.74 -0.68 -10.34
N GLY A 283 1.70 0.21 -10.58
CA GLY A 283 2.20 0.53 -11.92
C GLY A 283 2.73 -0.70 -12.62
N ILE A 284 3.71 -1.41 -12.03
CA ILE A 284 4.30 -2.62 -12.60
C ILE A 284 3.24 -3.71 -12.88
N LEU A 285 2.29 -3.91 -11.96
CA LEU A 285 1.18 -4.84 -12.17
C LEU A 285 0.32 -4.44 -13.37
N PHE A 286 0.02 -3.14 -13.51
CA PHE A 286 -0.65 -2.65 -14.71
C PHE A 286 0.17 -2.97 -15.96
N LEU A 287 1.48 -2.67 -15.97
CA LEU A 287 2.34 -2.89 -17.13
C LEU A 287 2.40 -4.37 -17.55
N LEU A 288 2.63 -5.25 -16.57
CA LEU A 288 2.81 -6.67 -16.83
C LEU A 288 1.51 -7.34 -17.27
N ASN A 289 0.38 -6.97 -16.67
CA ASN A 289 -0.91 -7.58 -17.01
C ASN A 289 -1.50 -7.05 -18.32
N THR A 290 -1.20 -5.81 -18.73
CA THR A 290 -1.58 -5.32 -20.06
C THR A 290 -0.70 -5.87 -21.18
N ALA A 291 0.58 -6.19 -20.88
CA ALA A 291 1.52 -6.76 -21.84
C ALA A 291 1.38 -8.29 -22.05
N ARG A 292 0.65 -8.99 -21.17
CA ARG A 292 0.40 -10.44 -21.23
C ARG A 292 -0.66 -10.77 -22.28
N ARG A 293 -0.37 -11.74 -23.17
CA ARG A 293 -1.27 -12.22 -24.24
C ARG A 293 -2.25 -13.31 -23.78
N GLU A 294 -1.95 -14.04 -22.69
CA GLU A 294 -2.67 -15.27 -22.33
C GLU A 294 -4.14 -15.04 -21.91
N THR A 295 -4.45 -13.89 -21.30
CA THR A 295 -5.83 -13.56 -20.90
C THR A 295 -6.76 -13.40 -22.11
N ALA A 296 -6.23 -12.99 -23.28
CA ALA A 296 -7.02 -12.86 -24.49
C ALA A 296 -7.44 -14.21 -25.07
N GLN A 297 -6.64 -15.27 -24.88
CA GLN A 297 -6.97 -16.62 -25.35
C GLN A 297 -7.98 -17.32 -24.42
N HIS A 298 -7.90 -17.10 -23.11
CA HIS A 298 -8.91 -17.62 -22.17
C HIS A 298 -10.27 -16.92 -22.30
N VAL A 299 -10.29 -15.60 -22.51
CA VAL A 299 -11.54 -14.86 -22.76
C VAL A 299 -12.15 -15.28 -24.10
N ALA A 300 -11.35 -15.45 -25.15
CA ALA A 300 -11.82 -15.95 -26.45
C ALA A 300 -12.33 -17.40 -26.41
N ALA A 301 -11.71 -18.27 -25.59
CA ALA A 301 -12.16 -19.65 -25.41
C ALA A 301 -13.43 -19.80 -24.55
N SER A 302 -13.73 -18.79 -23.72
CA SER A 302 -14.93 -18.76 -22.85
C SER A 302 -16.14 -18.03 -23.46
N ALA A 303 -15.99 -17.43 -24.65
CA ALA A 303 -17.11 -16.85 -25.37
C ALA A 303 -18.04 -17.98 -25.84
N PRO A 304 -19.35 -17.96 -25.52
CA PRO A 304 -20.27 -18.96 -26.04
C PRO A 304 -20.21 -18.91 -27.57
N GLN A 305 -19.80 -20.04 -28.17
CA GLN A 305 -19.95 -20.24 -29.60
C GLN A 305 -21.43 -20.15 -29.89
N ASN A 306 -21.86 -19.06 -30.52
CA ASN A 306 -23.22 -18.91 -30.98
C ASN A 306 -23.44 -20.01 -32.04
N PRO A 307 -24.30 -21.02 -31.82
CA PRO A 307 -24.58 -22.00 -32.83
C PRO A 307 -25.46 -21.31 -33.88
N LEU A 308 -24.81 -20.76 -34.89
CA LEU A 308 -25.45 -20.56 -36.18
C LEU A 308 -25.55 -21.95 -36.81
N HIS A 309 -26.74 -22.56 -36.75
CA HIS A 309 -27.39 -23.33 -37.80
C HIS A 309 -28.75 -23.81 -37.30
#